data_AF-A0A7C5EK68-F1
#
_entry.id   AF-A0A7C5EK68-F1
#
_cell.length_a   1.000
_cell.length_b   1.000
_cell.length_c   1.000
_cell.angle_alpha   90.00
_cell.angle_beta   90.00
_cell.angle_gamma   90.00
#
_symmetry.space_group_name_H-M   'P 1'
#
loop_
_entity.id
_entity.type
_entity.pdbx_description
1 polymer ?
#
loop_
_entity_poly.entity_id
_entity_poly.type
_entity_poly.pdbx_seq_one_letter_code
_entity_poly.pdbx_strand_id
1 'polypeptide(L)'
;MTAKQPAKPCCRHTFPALVFVACILAAACRSNAGSWIGDAGHFFVHTPDIFMNNPSGIAFTVTVHRHVWPADWANKGEYQLKVFAPDGAEAASGSIPISNENCRIEVPAGRPGVWRLGIKPGGYGLTWVECSLPQMVIANGDWDQKDGPFRTCILHVMAPRRWYFFVPAGVKSFRVKHIIQPFQSHREDYGFFIMSPRGQRVAALYGGKPLDVETRSPNTPVPVETRIEVDEGAGGRFWSIWATGGDSHNFSDLQILLDGVPPFMAPSPEQWFDPASGRPPDIVVYDNSAVRLRDTKNEKGEPVSRDHYLWTPVPFLGDEDYNGWRGPQTIYWSNPYTLPGELGAGPYTADD
;
A
#
# COMPACT_ATOMS: atom_id res chain seq x y z
N MET A 1 -82.44 1.81 -4.33
CA MET A 1 -82.51 0.38 -4.73
C MET A 1 -81.06 -0.13 -4.68
N THR A 2 -80.63 -1.11 -3.91
CA THR A 2 -81.27 -2.13 -3.07
C THR A 2 -80.20 -2.68 -2.10
N ALA A 3 -80.57 -2.83 -0.82
CA ALA A 3 -80.18 -3.84 0.21
C ALA A 3 -78.77 -4.48 0.20
N LYS A 4 -78.00 -4.47 1.32
CA LYS A 4 -78.06 -5.37 2.52
C LYS A 4 -77.98 -6.87 2.11
N GLN A 5 -77.17 -7.79 2.66
CA GLN A 5 -76.66 -8.09 4.02
C GLN A 5 -75.82 -9.44 3.92
N PRO A 6 -75.46 -10.23 4.97
CA PRO A 6 -74.32 -10.14 5.90
C PRO A 6 -73.54 -11.48 6.19
N ALA A 7 -72.68 -11.47 7.23
CA ALA A 7 -72.24 -12.55 8.17
C ALA A 7 -71.14 -13.55 7.73
N LYS A 8 -69.93 -13.59 8.36
CA LYS A 8 -69.47 -14.24 9.64
C LYS A 8 -69.54 -15.80 9.62
N PRO A 9 -68.76 -16.55 10.45
CA PRO A 9 -67.39 -16.41 11.01
C PRO A 9 -66.56 -17.73 10.89
N CYS A 10 -65.27 -17.77 11.27
CA CYS A 10 -64.59 -19.02 11.71
C CYS A 10 -63.25 -18.67 12.41
N CYS A 11 -63.19 -18.77 13.73
CA CYS A 11 -62.66 -19.88 14.53
C CYS A 11 -61.13 -19.84 14.75
N ARG A 12 -60.77 -19.60 16.02
CA ARG A 12 -59.44 -19.72 16.62
C ARG A 12 -59.07 -21.20 16.77
N HIS A 13 -57.82 -21.55 16.48
CA HIS A 13 -57.10 -22.56 17.23
C HIS A 13 -55.65 -22.10 17.50
N THR A 14 -55.19 -22.50 18.67
CA THR A 14 -54.01 -22.06 19.41
C THR A 14 -52.86 -23.09 19.32
N PHE A 15 -51.63 -22.59 19.51
CA PHE A 15 -50.35 -23.24 19.88
C PHE A 15 -49.50 -23.91 18.76
N PRO A 16 -48.14 -23.99 18.92
CA PRO A 16 -47.27 -23.45 19.97
C PRO A 16 -46.17 -22.50 19.47
N ALA A 17 -45.62 -21.71 20.40
CA ALA A 17 -44.38 -20.98 20.25
C ALA A 17 -43.21 -21.95 20.00
N LEU A 18 -42.68 -21.96 18.78
CA LEU A 18 -41.34 -22.46 18.52
C LEU A 18 -40.38 -21.27 18.56
N VAL A 19 -39.59 -21.25 19.64
CA VAL A 19 -38.35 -20.49 19.75
C VAL A 19 -37.42 -21.01 18.63
N PHE A 20 -37.41 -20.34 17.49
CA PHE A 20 -36.32 -20.50 16.53
C PHE A 20 -35.15 -19.68 17.04
N VAL A 21 -34.27 -20.36 17.75
CA VAL A 21 -32.92 -19.90 18.07
C VAL A 21 -32.27 -19.51 16.74
N ALA A 22 -32.04 -18.21 16.58
CA ALA A 22 -31.20 -17.64 15.55
C ALA A 22 -29.75 -18.10 15.78
N CYS A 23 -29.44 -19.30 15.31
CA CYS A 23 -28.08 -19.76 15.06
C CYS A 23 -27.91 -19.96 13.55
N ILE A 24 -28.20 -18.93 12.77
CA ILE A 24 -27.52 -18.76 11.49
C ILE A 24 -26.17 -18.16 11.87
N LEU A 25 -25.20 -19.06 12.01
CA LEU A 25 -23.79 -18.76 11.93
C LEU A 25 -23.61 -17.62 10.92
N ALA A 26 -23.10 -16.50 11.42
CA ALA A 26 -22.34 -15.58 10.62
C ALA A 26 -21.16 -16.36 10.04
N ALA A 27 -21.42 -17.10 8.95
CA ALA A 27 -20.46 -17.23 7.88
C ALA A 27 -20.27 -15.80 7.39
N ALA A 28 -19.43 -15.06 8.09
CA ALA A 28 -18.78 -13.91 7.54
C ALA A 28 -18.16 -14.43 6.24
N CYS A 29 -18.81 -14.13 5.12
CA CYS A 29 -18.12 -13.87 3.88
C CYS A 29 -17.13 -12.74 4.20
N ARG A 30 -16.01 -13.09 4.83
CA ARG A 30 -14.78 -12.36 4.65
C ARG A 30 -14.55 -12.47 3.15
N SER A 31 -14.87 -11.41 2.43
CA SER A 31 -14.23 -11.17 1.15
C SER A 31 -12.75 -11.37 1.42
N ASN A 32 -12.18 -12.50 0.99
CA ASN A 32 -10.75 -12.73 1.02
C ASN A 32 -10.16 -11.79 -0.03
N ALA A 33 -10.12 -10.49 0.29
CA ALA A 33 -9.30 -9.55 -0.43
C ALA A 33 -7.87 -10.01 -0.13
N GLY A 34 -7.25 -10.66 -1.11
CA GLY A 34 -5.83 -10.94 -1.07
C GLY A 34 -5.04 -9.64 -0.98
N SER A 35 -3.76 -9.76 -0.67
CA SER A 35 -2.81 -8.66 -0.66
C SER A 35 -1.92 -8.73 -1.89
N TRP A 36 -1.25 -7.61 -2.19
CA TRP A 36 -0.31 -7.52 -3.31
C TRP A 36 0.85 -6.58 -2.95
N ILE A 37 2.01 -6.80 -3.58
CA ILE A 37 3.15 -5.88 -3.58
C ILE A 37 3.46 -5.58 -5.05
N GLY A 38 3.21 -4.34 -5.46
CA GLY A 38 3.31 -3.94 -6.87
C GLY A 38 2.09 -4.34 -7.71
N ASP A 39 2.12 -4.00 -8.99
CA ASP A 39 1.10 -4.34 -9.98
C ASP A 39 1.73 -4.31 -11.38
N ALA A 40 0.94 -4.50 -12.44
CA ALA A 40 1.44 -4.42 -13.83
C ALA A 40 2.00 -3.04 -14.22
N GLY A 41 1.88 -2.01 -13.39
CA GLY A 41 2.55 -0.72 -13.54
C GLY A 41 3.61 -0.43 -12.47
N HIS A 42 3.82 -1.32 -11.50
CA HIS A 42 4.74 -1.16 -10.37
C HIS A 42 5.43 -2.47 -10.07
N PHE A 43 6.68 -2.55 -10.48
CA PHE A 43 7.51 -3.71 -10.19
C PHE A 43 8.47 -3.32 -9.08
N PHE A 44 8.91 -4.27 -8.28
CA PHE A 44 10.10 -4.06 -7.47
C PHE A 44 11.28 -4.72 -8.16
N VAL A 45 12.42 -4.04 -8.08
CA VAL A 45 13.70 -4.48 -8.63
C VAL A 45 14.45 -5.28 -7.57
N HIS A 46 15.17 -6.31 -8.00
CA HIS A 46 16.05 -7.14 -7.16
C HIS A 46 15.31 -8.04 -6.16
N THR A 47 15.78 -8.10 -4.91
CA THR A 47 15.43 -9.14 -3.92
C THR A 47 15.07 -8.56 -2.55
N PRO A 48 14.15 -7.59 -2.47
CA PRO A 48 13.66 -7.14 -1.18
C PRO A 48 12.94 -8.28 -0.48
N ASP A 49 13.04 -8.34 0.84
CA ASP A 49 12.25 -9.28 1.63
C ASP A 49 10.78 -8.83 1.63
N ILE A 50 9.87 -9.78 1.38
CA ILE A 50 8.43 -9.56 1.44
C ILE A 50 7.88 -10.42 2.56
N PHE A 51 7.07 -9.82 3.43
CA PHE A 51 6.48 -10.47 4.60
C PHE A 51 4.98 -10.58 4.44
N MET A 52 4.41 -11.72 4.82
CA MET A 52 2.97 -12.00 4.77
C MET A 52 2.48 -12.38 6.16
N ASN A 53 1.38 -11.78 6.61
CA ASN A 53 0.84 -12.06 7.94
C ASN A 53 -0.17 -13.21 7.90
N ASN A 54 0.12 -14.30 8.62
CA ASN A 54 -0.76 -15.46 8.74
C ASN A 54 -1.03 -15.78 10.22
N PRO A 55 -1.79 -14.94 10.94
CA PRO A 55 -2.01 -15.09 12.38
C PRO A 55 -2.84 -16.34 12.74
N SER A 56 -3.44 -17.00 11.75
CA SER A 56 -4.26 -18.21 11.96
C SER A 56 -3.57 -19.49 11.50
N GLY A 57 -2.40 -19.41 10.85
CA GLY A 57 -1.69 -20.58 10.32
C GLY A 57 -2.45 -21.32 9.22
N ILE A 58 -3.37 -20.64 8.52
CA ILE A 58 -4.16 -21.25 7.44
C ILE A 58 -3.30 -21.48 6.19
N ALA A 59 -3.69 -22.43 5.33
CA ALA A 59 -3.09 -22.56 4.01
C ALA A 59 -3.34 -21.29 3.18
N PHE A 60 -2.42 -20.96 2.28
CA PHE A 60 -2.51 -19.76 1.45
C PHE A 60 -1.72 -19.93 0.15
N THR A 61 -1.88 -18.99 -0.76
CA THR A 61 -1.17 -19.00 -2.04
C THR A 61 -0.40 -17.72 -2.25
N VAL A 62 0.75 -17.84 -2.89
CA VAL A 62 1.57 -16.71 -3.32
C VAL A 62 1.79 -16.83 -4.82
N THR A 63 1.43 -15.81 -5.58
CA THR A 63 1.72 -15.74 -7.02
C THR A 63 2.77 -14.67 -7.23
N VAL A 64 3.92 -15.04 -7.79
CA VAL A 64 4.95 -14.10 -8.20
C VAL A 64 4.88 -13.95 -9.70
N HIS A 65 4.73 -12.71 -10.14
CA HIS A 65 4.68 -12.32 -11.53
C HIS A 65 6.00 -11.64 -11.91
N ARG A 66 6.53 -11.94 -13.08
CA ARG A 66 7.68 -11.26 -13.65
C ARG A 66 7.26 -10.42 -14.85
N HIS A 67 7.88 -9.26 -15.00
CA HIS A 67 7.80 -8.52 -16.24
C HIS A 67 8.60 -9.24 -17.33
N VAL A 68 8.04 -9.35 -18.53
CA VAL A 68 8.73 -9.88 -19.71
C VAL A 68 8.99 -8.72 -20.66
N TRP A 69 10.28 -8.39 -20.81
CA TRP A 69 10.72 -7.35 -21.73
C TRP A 69 10.56 -7.79 -23.19
N PRO A 70 10.30 -6.87 -24.13
CA PRO A 70 10.38 -7.18 -25.56
C PRO A 70 11.79 -7.60 -26.01
N ALA A 71 12.82 -7.24 -25.23
CA ALA A 71 14.21 -7.57 -25.52
C ALA A 71 14.63 -8.85 -24.79
N ASP A 72 14.81 -9.95 -25.54
CA ASP A 72 15.15 -11.28 -25.01
C ASP A 72 16.35 -11.27 -24.06
N TRP A 73 17.32 -10.38 -24.28
CA TRP A 73 18.51 -10.30 -23.44
C TRP A 73 18.20 -9.87 -22.00
N ALA A 74 17.09 -9.18 -21.76
CA ALA A 74 16.65 -8.72 -20.44
C ALA A 74 15.83 -9.78 -19.69
N ASN A 75 15.34 -10.83 -20.37
CA ASN A 75 14.53 -11.92 -19.80
C ASN A 75 15.34 -13.14 -19.34
N LYS A 76 16.67 -12.98 -19.21
CA LYS A 76 17.57 -14.10 -18.93
C LYS A 76 17.39 -14.66 -17.52
N GLY A 77 17.52 -15.99 -17.45
CA GLY A 77 17.60 -16.74 -16.20
C GLY A 77 16.24 -17.09 -15.60
N GLU A 78 16.26 -18.16 -14.82
CA GLU A 78 15.10 -18.64 -14.06
C GLU A 78 15.03 -17.91 -12.71
N TYR A 79 13.83 -17.52 -12.30
CA TYR A 79 13.59 -16.93 -10.98
C TYR A 79 13.34 -18.06 -10.00
N GLN A 80 14.09 -18.07 -8.90
CA GLN A 80 13.93 -19.05 -7.83
C GLN A 80 13.15 -18.40 -6.68
N LEU A 81 12.08 -19.05 -6.24
CA LEU A 81 11.15 -18.54 -5.25
C LEU A 81 11.12 -19.47 -4.04
N LYS A 82 11.17 -18.89 -2.84
CA LYS A 82 11.10 -19.64 -1.58
C LYS A 82 10.19 -18.94 -0.59
N VAL A 83 9.29 -19.69 0.03
CA VAL A 83 8.46 -19.24 1.14
C VAL A 83 9.01 -19.85 2.42
N PHE A 84 9.31 -19.00 3.40
CA PHE A 84 9.82 -19.37 4.71
C PHE A 84 8.74 -19.21 5.77
N ALA A 85 8.64 -20.22 6.63
CA ALA A 85 7.79 -20.23 7.81
C ALA A 85 8.30 -19.26 8.90
N PRO A 86 7.50 -18.97 9.94
CA PRO A 86 7.89 -18.04 11.01
C PRO A 86 9.16 -18.42 11.78
N ASP A 87 9.57 -19.69 11.76
CA ASP A 87 10.83 -20.16 12.35
C ASP A 87 12.03 -20.09 11.39
N GLY A 88 11.83 -19.56 10.18
CA GLY A 88 12.85 -19.44 9.14
C GLY A 88 13.03 -20.70 8.29
N ALA A 89 12.32 -21.80 8.58
CA ALA A 89 12.39 -23.00 7.75
C ALA A 89 11.71 -22.77 6.39
N GLU A 90 12.29 -23.35 5.33
CA GLU A 90 11.65 -23.36 4.01
C GLU A 90 10.39 -24.25 4.06
N ALA A 91 9.25 -23.70 3.65
CA ALA A 91 7.96 -24.37 3.71
C ALA A 91 7.39 -24.69 2.33
N ALA A 92 7.72 -23.88 1.32
CA ALA A 92 7.36 -24.12 -0.07
C ALA A 92 8.36 -23.40 -0.98
N SER A 93 8.46 -23.88 -2.22
CA SER A 93 9.32 -23.30 -3.25
C SER A 93 8.65 -23.38 -4.61
N GLY A 94 9.07 -22.50 -5.51
CA GLY A 94 8.65 -22.50 -6.90
C GLY A 94 9.72 -21.87 -7.77
N SER A 95 9.48 -21.89 -9.08
CA SER A 95 10.33 -21.17 -10.01
C SER A 95 9.53 -20.61 -11.18
N ILE A 96 10.05 -19.52 -11.76
CA ILE A 96 9.52 -18.96 -13.00
C ILE A 96 10.55 -19.21 -14.11
N PRO A 97 10.31 -20.22 -14.97
CA PRO A 97 11.12 -20.44 -16.16
C PRO A 97 11.14 -19.23 -17.10
N ILE A 98 12.12 -19.17 -18.00
CA ILE A 98 12.26 -18.06 -18.96
C ILE A 98 11.00 -17.86 -19.82
N SER A 99 10.27 -18.94 -20.13
CA SER A 99 9.06 -18.93 -20.95
C SER A 99 7.80 -18.47 -20.22
N ASN A 100 7.86 -18.34 -18.88
CA ASN A 100 6.67 -18.13 -18.06
C ASN A 100 6.68 -16.72 -17.47
N GLU A 101 5.48 -16.16 -17.31
CA GLU A 101 5.28 -14.82 -16.76
C GLU A 101 5.02 -14.85 -15.25
N ASN A 102 4.68 -16.01 -14.69
CA ASN A 102 4.41 -16.15 -13.27
C ASN A 102 4.64 -17.56 -12.75
N CYS A 103 4.66 -17.68 -11.42
CA CYS A 103 4.60 -18.92 -10.68
C CYS A 103 3.68 -18.74 -9.47
N ARG A 104 2.73 -19.66 -9.33
CA ARG A 104 1.87 -19.76 -8.15
C ARG A 104 2.40 -20.86 -7.24
N ILE A 105 2.65 -20.51 -5.99
CA ILE A 105 3.11 -21.40 -4.92
C ILE A 105 1.94 -21.65 -3.99
N GLU A 106 1.56 -22.91 -3.84
CA GLU A 106 0.62 -23.36 -2.82
C GLU A 106 1.39 -23.57 -1.50
N VAL A 107 1.05 -22.82 -0.46
CA VAL A 107 1.68 -22.90 0.85
C VAL A 107 0.74 -23.64 1.81
N PRO A 108 1.14 -24.80 2.36
CA PRO A 108 0.28 -25.57 3.24
C PRO A 108 0.00 -24.81 4.55
N ALA A 109 -1.07 -25.21 5.23
CA ALA A 109 -1.33 -24.73 6.59
C ALA A 109 -0.13 -25.06 7.49
N GLY A 110 0.16 -24.18 8.44
CA GLY A 110 1.39 -24.25 9.21
C GLY A 110 1.33 -23.42 10.48
N ARG A 111 2.50 -23.03 11.00
CA ARG A 111 2.57 -22.23 12.22
C ARG A 111 1.94 -20.84 11.99
N PRO A 112 1.10 -20.37 12.92
CA PRO A 112 0.69 -18.97 12.96
C PRO A 112 1.90 -18.03 13.04
N GLY A 113 1.82 -16.89 12.37
CA GLY A 113 2.83 -15.83 12.47
C GLY A 113 3.16 -15.18 11.14
N VAL A 114 4.35 -14.60 11.07
CA VAL A 114 4.85 -13.88 9.90
C VAL A 114 5.65 -14.81 9.01
N TRP A 115 5.24 -14.90 7.75
CA TRP A 115 5.91 -15.69 6.72
C TRP A 115 6.72 -14.76 5.83
N ARG A 116 7.78 -15.28 5.21
CA ARG A 116 8.66 -14.48 4.33
C ARG A 116 8.76 -15.10 2.95
N LEU A 117 8.59 -14.29 1.91
CA LEU A 117 8.90 -14.65 0.53
C LEU A 117 10.30 -14.15 0.19
N GLY A 118 11.16 -15.07 -0.23
CA GLY A 118 12.45 -14.78 -0.84
C GLY A 118 12.38 -15.02 -2.35
N ILE A 119 12.83 -14.03 -3.11
CA ILE A 119 12.94 -14.10 -4.58
C ILE A 119 14.42 -14.01 -4.92
N LYS A 120 14.91 -14.90 -5.77
CA LYS A 120 16.25 -14.82 -6.36
C LYS A 120 16.09 -14.77 -7.89
N PRO A 121 16.21 -13.58 -8.52
CA PRO A 121 16.05 -13.44 -9.95
C PRO A 121 17.23 -14.09 -10.68
N GLY A 122 16.95 -14.63 -11.86
CA GLY A 122 17.98 -15.12 -12.77
C GLY A 122 18.65 -14.03 -13.62
N GLY A 123 18.16 -12.79 -13.52
CA GLY A 123 18.59 -11.63 -14.32
C GLY A 123 18.13 -10.31 -13.70
N TYR A 124 17.82 -9.31 -14.54
CA TYR A 124 17.25 -8.04 -14.07
C TYR A 124 15.81 -8.29 -13.59
N GLY A 125 15.69 -8.45 -12.28
CA GLY A 125 14.49 -8.89 -11.59
C GLY A 125 13.42 -7.82 -11.51
N LEU A 126 12.43 -7.81 -12.41
CA LEU A 126 11.23 -6.98 -12.27
C LEU A 126 10.05 -7.87 -11.91
N THR A 127 9.60 -7.80 -10.66
CA THR A 127 8.51 -8.65 -10.18
C THR A 127 7.45 -7.86 -9.43
N TRP A 128 6.25 -8.42 -9.38
CA TRP A 128 5.20 -8.04 -8.45
C TRP A 128 4.55 -9.32 -7.89
N VAL A 129 3.88 -9.22 -6.75
CA VAL A 129 3.44 -10.39 -5.97
C VAL A 129 1.99 -10.23 -5.55
N GLU A 130 1.24 -11.32 -5.61
CA GLU A 130 -0.08 -11.48 -5.01
C GLU A 130 -0.04 -12.55 -3.93
N CYS A 131 -0.84 -12.38 -2.88
CA CYS A 131 -0.99 -13.35 -1.82
C CYS A 131 -2.47 -13.47 -1.45
N SER A 132 -2.94 -14.68 -1.17
CA SER A 132 -4.33 -14.89 -0.72
C SER A 132 -4.56 -14.45 0.73
N LEU A 133 -3.51 -14.15 1.49
CA LEU A 133 -3.60 -13.54 2.82
C LEU A 133 -3.90 -12.03 2.68
N PRO A 134 -4.59 -11.42 3.65
CA PRO A 134 -5.03 -10.02 3.53
C PRO A 134 -3.91 -9.00 3.76
N GLN A 135 -2.76 -9.41 4.28
CA GLN A 135 -1.71 -8.50 4.73
C GLN A 135 -0.35 -8.92 4.19
N MET A 136 0.33 -7.97 3.56
CA MET A 136 1.66 -8.12 3.00
C MET A 136 2.40 -6.78 3.03
N VAL A 137 3.68 -6.83 3.39
CA VAL A 137 4.57 -5.66 3.38
C VAL A 137 5.88 -6.01 2.69
N ILE A 138 6.52 -5.00 2.10
CA ILE A 138 7.86 -5.09 1.52
C ILE A 138 8.85 -4.33 2.41
N ALA A 139 10.02 -4.92 2.65
CA ALA A 139 11.10 -4.25 3.37
C ALA A 139 11.83 -3.24 2.47
N ASN A 140 12.10 -2.05 3.02
CA ASN A 140 12.90 -1.03 2.36
C ASN A 140 14.39 -1.39 2.28
N GLY A 141 14.87 -2.24 3.18
CA GLY A 141 16.28 -2.61 3.32
C GLY A 141 17.02 -1.76 4.37
N ASP A 142 18.30 -2.03 4.54
CA ASP A 142 19.17 -1.34 5.51
C ASP A 142 19.55 0.07 5.03
N TRP A 143 19.57 1.05 5.95
CA TRP A 143 19.88 2.46 5.66
C TRP A 143 21.29 2.64 5.07
N ASP A 144 22.24 1.84 5.58
CA ASP A 144 23.65 1.86 5.18
C ASP A 144 23.94 0.89 4.03
N GLN A 145 22.95 0.10 3.60
CA GLN A 145 23.08 -0.89 2.53
C GLN A 145 24.24 -1.86 2.74
N LYS A 146 24.44 -2.35 3.96
CA LYS A 146 25.56 -3.25 4.30
C LYS A 146 25.61 -4.51 3.43
N ASP A 147 24.44 -5.02 3.05
CA ASP A 147 24.29 -6.19 2.17
C ASP A 147 24.18 -5.82 0.67
N GLY A 148 24.51 -4.58 0.32
CA GLY A 148 24.40 -4.02 -1.02
C GLY A 148 22.99 -3.59 -1.42
N PRO A 149 22.84 -2.95 -2.59
CA PRO A 149 21.57 -2.40 -3.06
C PRO A 149 20.52 -3.47 -3.39
N PHE A 150 20.94 -4.71 -3.62
CA PHE A 150 20.06 -5.81 -4.05
C PHE A 150 19.05 -6.27 -3.00
N ARG A 151 19.27 -5.93 -1.72
CA ARG A 151 18.37 -6.23 -0.59
C ARG A 151 17.41 -5.09 -0.24
N THR A 152 17.46 -3.99 -0.97
CA THR A 152 16.62 -2.82 -0.73
C THR A 152 15.39 -2.83 -1.61
N CYS A 153 14.36 -2.08 -1.21
CA CYS A 153 13.21 -1.83 -2.06
C CYS A 153 13.59 -0.78 -3.11
N ILE A 154 13.72 -1.24 -4.35
CA ILE A 154 13.77 -0.38 -5.52
C ILE A 154 12.44 -0.57 -6.25
N LEU A 155 11.64 0.48 -6.37
CA LEU A 155 10.38 0.45 -7.10
C LEU A 155 10.63 0.90 -8.54
N HIS A 156 10.34 0.03 -9.50
CA HIS A 156 10.27 0.36 -10.90
C HIS A 156 8.86 0.84 -11.24
N VAL A 157 8.73 2.14 -11.47
CA VAL A 157 7.45 2.85 -11.55
C VAL A 157 7.12 3.15 -13.01
N MET A 158 6.04 2.55 -13.52
CA MET A 158 5.51 2.79 -14.88
C MET A 158 4.18 3.57 -14.87
N ALA A 159 3.54 3.68 -13.71
CA ALA A 159 2.36 4.53 -13.50
C ALA A 159 2.51 5.22 -12.14
N PRO A 160 1.77 6.28 -11.80
CA PRO A 160 1.81 6.81 -10.44
C PRO A 160 1.09 5.89 -9.44
N ARG A 161 1.70 5.61 -8.27
CA ARG A 161 1.03 4.95 -7.12
C ARG A 161 1.50 5.48 -5.79
N ARG A 162 0.69 5.18 -4.77
CA ARG A 162 1.03 5.37 -3.38
C ARG A 162 1.54 4.10 -2.74
N TRP A 163 2.50 4.29 -1.85
CA TRP A 163 3.04 3.28 -0.95
C TRP A 163 2.95 3.82 0.46
N TYR A 164 2.36 3.07 1.36
CA TYR A 164 2.05 3.49 2.72
C TYR A 164 3.02 2.88 3.71
N PHE A 165 3.41 3.67 4.71
CA PHE A 165 4.23 3.23 5.84
C PHE A 165 3.69 3.85 7.12
N PHE A 166 3.91 3.16 8.24
CA PHE A 166 3.42 3.60 9.54
C PHE A 166 4.48 4.45 10.25
N VAL A 167 4.07 5.59 10.80
CA VAL A 167 4.90 6.42 11.69
C VAL A 167 4.39 6.22 13.12
N PRO A 168 5.15 5.55 14.01
CA PRO A 168 4.70 5.30 15.39
C PRO A 168 4.38 6.55 16.19
N ALA A 169 3.52 6.40 17.20
CA ALA A 169 3.21 7.47 18.13
C ALA A 169 4.48 7.95 18.86
N GLY A 170 4.60 9.26 19.05
CA GLY A 170 5.75 9.87 19.73
C GLY A 170 6.96 10.16 18.83
N VAL A 171 7.04 9.59 17.62
CA VAL A 171 8.07 9.96 16.63
C VAL A 171 7.94 11.45 16.30
N LYS A 172 9.05 12.19 16.41
CA LYS A 172 9.11 13.63 16.13
C LYS A 172 9.75 13.96 14.79
N SER A 173 10.53 13.03 14.25
CA SER A 173 11.11 13.15 12.93
C SER A 173 11.60 11.79 12.46
N PHE A 174 11.65 11.59 11.16
CA PHE A 174 12.24 10.43 10.52
C PHE A 174 13.09 10.87 9.32
N ARG A 175 13.90 9.97 8.77
CA ARG A 175 14.73 10.24 7.59
C ARG A 175 14.26 9.40 6.42
N VAL A 176 14.40 9.98 5.22
CA VAL A 176 14.12 9.31 3.96
C VAL A 176 15.32 9.47 3.06
N LYS A 177 15.70 8.39 2.38
CA LYS A 177 16.79 8.38 1.40
C LYS A 177 16.36 7.77 0.09
N HIS A 178 16.76 8.44 -0.98
CA HIS A 178 16.73 7.95 -2.36
C HIS A 178 18.17 7.93 -2.90
N ILE A 179 18.54 6.95 -3.73
CA ILE A 179 19.86 6.92 -4.38
C ILE A 179 19.70 6.99 -5.88
N ILE A 180 20.27 8.03 -6.49
CA ILE A 180 20.29 8.24 -7.92
C ILE A 180 21.45 7.43 -8.51
N GLN A 181 21.13 6.40 -9.29
CA GLN A 181 22.07 5.46 -9.91
C GLN A 181 22.82 6.05 -11.11
N PRO A 182 23.99 5.52 -11.51
CA PRO A 182 24.76 6.02 -12.66
C PRO A 182 24.01 6.08 -14.00
N PHE A 183 23.10 5.15 -14.24
CA PHE A 183 22.30 5.09 -15.47
C PHE A 183 21.08 6.03 -15.45
N GLN A 184 20.80 6.70 -14.33
CA GLN A 184 19.69 7.64 -14.16
C GLN A 184 20.21 9.06 -14.42
N SER A 185 20.29 9.45 -15.69
CA SER A 185 20.86 10.73 -16.13
C SER A 185 19.83 11.87 -16.26
N HIS A 186 18.54 11.56 -16.41
CA HIS A 186 17.54 12.58 -16.71
C HIS A 186 17.00 13.22 -15.43
N ARG A 187 17.34 14.49 -15.22
CA ARG A 187 17.12 15.22 -13.96
C ARG A 187 15.66 15.39 -13.55
N GLU A 188 14.76 15.26 -14.51
CA GLU A 188 13.32 15.51 -14.35
C GLU A 188 12.54 14.21 -14.08
N ASP A 189 13.20 13.05 -14.16
CA ASP A 189 12.51 11.76 -14.32
C ASP A 189 12.51 10.83 -13.10
N TYR A 190 13.21 11.19 -12.02
CA TYR A 190 13.39 10.30 -10.87
C TYR A 190 13.05 11.01 -9.57
N GLY A 191 12.03 10.50 -8.88
CA GLY A 191 11.73 10.94 -7.54
C GLY A 191 10.36 10.53 -7.05
N PHE A 192 10.07 10.98 -5.83
CA PHE A 192 8.79 10.77 -5.19
C PHE A 192 8.53 11.88 -4.17
N PHE A 193 7.24 12.06 -3.84
CA PHE A 193 6.83 12.93 -2.75
C PHE A 193 6.62 12.14 -1.46
N ILE A 194 6.97 12.74 -0.32
CA ILE A 194 6.47 12.31 0.99
C ILE A 194 5.18 13.04 1.28
N MET A 195 4.15 12.26 1.58
CA MET A 195 2.81 12.72 1.89
C MET A 195 2.53 12.52 3.37
N SER A 196 2.09 13.57 4.06
CA SER A 196 1.59 13.46 5.43
C SER A 196 0.26 12.68 5.48
N PRO A 197 -0.22 12.27 6.67
CA PRO A 197 -1.53 11.65 6.82
C PRO A 197 -2.69 12.55 6.34
N ARG A 198 -2.44 13.86 6.18
CA ARG A 198 -3.39 14.85 5.64
C ARG A 198 -3.40 14.91 4.11
N GLY A 199 -2.59 14.11 3.42
CA GLY A 199 -2.44 14.21 1.97
C GLY A 199 -1.60 15.40 1.50
N GLN A 200 -0.89 16.08 2.40
CA GLN A 200 -0.01 17.20 2.05
C GLN A 200 1.37 16.69 1.62
N ARG A 201 1.93 17.26 0.54
CA ARG A 201 3.31 17.00 0.13
C ARG A 201 4.24 17.76 1.07
N VAL A 202 4.94 17.05 1.94
CA VAL A 202 5.86 17.68 2.92
C VAL A 202 7.32 17.68 2.46
N ALA A 203 7.66 16.81 1.52
CA ALA A 203 8.97 16.78 0.89
C ALA A 203 8.89 16.20 -0.52
N ALA A 204 9.84 16.60 -1.36
CA ALA A 204 10.03 16.12 -2.70
C ALA A 204 11.47 15.62 -2.82
N LEU A 205 11.65 14.34 -3.12
CA LEU A 205 12.97 13.76 -3.40
C LEU A 205 13.09 13.57 -4.90
N TYR A 206 13.16 14.69 -5.63
CA TYR A 206 13.34 14.74 -7.08
C TYR A 206 14.64 15.43 -7.42
N GLY A 207 15.14 15.14 -8.62
CA GLY A 207 16.29 15.80 -9.20
C GLY A 207 17.31 14.79 -9.71
N GLY A 208 18.17 15.25 -10.62
CA GLY A 208 19.31 14.47 -11.07
C GLY A 208 20.58 14.80 -10.27
N LYS A 209 21.68 14.19 -10.69
CA LYS A 209 22.99 14.44 -10.11
C LYS A 209 23.47 15.85 -10.45
N PRO A 210 24.31 16.46 -9.60
CA PRO A 210 25.13 17.59 -10.02
C PRO A 210 25.89 17.27 -11.32
N LEU A 211 26.00 18.24 -12.24
CA LEU A 211 26.55 18.00 -13.59
C LEU A 211 27.99 17.48 -13.55
N ASP A 212 28.77 17.96 -12.61
CA ASP A 212 30.15 17.56 -12.39
C ASP A 212 30.28 16.09 -11.90
N VAL A 213 29.28 15.58 -11.19
CA VAL A 213 29.21 14.16 -10.79
C VAL A 213 28.72 13.31 -11.95
N GLU A 214 27.71 13.78 -12.68
CA GLU A 214 27.11 13.09 -13.83
C GLU A 214 28.11 12.87 -14.97
N THR A 215 28.96 13.88 -15.23
CA THR A 215 29.97 13.85 -16.31
C THR A 215 31.31 13.24 -15.89
N ARG A 216 31.49 12.89 -14.62
CA ARG A 216 32.71 12.24 -14.12
C ARG A 216 32.76 10.79 -14.59
N SER A 217 33.98 10.31 -14.86
CA SER A 217 34.26 8.88 -15.05
C SER A 217 35.14 8.37 -13.88
N PRO A 218 34.68 7.40 -13.08
CA PRO A 218 33.36 6.75 -13.16
C PRO A 218 32.23 7.65 -12.62
N ASN A 219 31.03 7.51 -13.20
CA ASN A 219 29.81 8.08 -12.66
C ASN A 219 29.41 7.26 -11.42
N THR A 220 29.15 7.93 -10.30
CA THR A 220 28.93 7.30 -8.99
C THR A 220 27.50 7.53 -8.50
N PRO A 221 26.89 6.59 -7.75
CA PRO A 221 25.59 6.80 -7.14
C PRO A 221 25.59 8.02 -6.20
N VAL A 222 24.49 8.78 -6.17
CA VAL A 222 24.35 9.97 -5.31
C VAL A 222 23.15 9.78 -4.38
N PRO A 223 23.34 9.75 -3.04
CA PRO A 223 22.23 9.74 -2.11
C PRO A 223 21.60 11.13 -2.01
N VAL A 224 20.28 11.17 -2.07
CA VAL A 224 19.44 12.31 -1.73
C VAL A 224 18.71 11.95 -0.45
N GLU A 225 19.03 12.67 0.62
CA GLU A 225 18.51 12.41 1.96
C GLU A 225 17.75 13.64 2.46
N THR A 226 16.65 13.41 3.17
CA THR A 226 15.93 14.47 3.86
C THR A 226 15.45 13.99 5.22
N ARG A 227 15.36 14.93 6.17
CA ARG A 227 14.75 14.72 7.48
C ARG A 227 13.35 15.31 7.44
N ILE A 228 12.36 14.49 7.75
CA ILE A 228 10.97 14.88 7.82
C ILE A 228 10.60 15.12 9.28
N GLU A 229 10.10 16.31 9.59
CA GLU A 229 9.49 16.59 10.88
C GLU A 229 8.07 16.02 10.92
N VAL A 230 7.70 15.43 12.06
CA VAL A 230 6.37 14.88 12.28
C VAL A 230 5.54 15.91 13.03
N ASP A 231 4.55 16.45 12.35
CA ASP A 231 3.59 17.37 12.96
C ASP A 231 2.90 16.71 14.17
N GLU A 232 2.51 17.53 15.15
CA GLU A 232 1.64 17.04 16.23
C GLU A 232 0.41 16.37 15.62
N GLY A 233 -0.01 15.24 16.21
CA GLY A 233 -1.11 14.42 15.73
C GLY A 233 -0.87 13.65 14.42
N ALA A 234 0.26 13.84 13.73
CA ALA A 234 0.64 13.05 12.55
C ALA A 234 1.42 11.77 12.89
N GLY A 235 1.95 11.67 14.12
CA GLY A 235 2.50 10.43 14.66
C GLY A 235 1.41 9.46 15.10
N GLY A 236 1.71 8.16 15.04
CA GLY A 236 0.73 7.09 15.23
C GLY A 236 -0.18 6.87 14.01
N ARG A 237 0.24 7.30 12.81
CA ARG A 237 -0.61 7.26 11.60
C ARG A 237 0.15 6.76 10.38
N PHE A 238 -0.62 6.42 9.34
CA PHE A 238 -0.07 6.12 8.03
C PHE A 238 0.32 7.36 7.27
N TRP A 239 1.56 7.35 6.80
CA TRP A 239 2.11 8.28 5.83
C TRP A 239 2.21 7.56 4.49
N SER A 240 2.44 8.32 3.42
CA SER A 240 2.66 7.67 2.12
C SER A 240 3.76 8.32 1.31
N ILE A 241 4.36 7.51 0.45
CA ILE A 241 5.18 7.95 -0.66
C ILE A 241 4.28 7.97 -1.89
N TRP A 242 4.28 9.09 -2.61
CA TRP A 242 3.69 9.13 -3.93
C TRP A 242 4.79 9.03 -4.97
N ALA A 243 4.93 7.82 -5.50
CA ALA A 243 5.90 7.49 -6.54
C ALA A 243 5.29 7.85 -7.90
N THR A 244 5.99 8.68 -8.67
CA THR A 244 5.57 9.12 -10.00
C THR A 244 6.71 8.90 -11.00
N GLY A 245 6.41 8.44 -12.20
CA GLY A 245 7.36 8.53 -13.31
C GLY A 245 7.49 9.97 -13.80
N GLY A 246 8.64 10.34 -14.36
CA GLY A 246 8.76 11.54 -15.19
C GLY A 246 8.63 11.24 -16.67
N ASP A 247 8.51 12.32 -17.44
CA ASP A 247 7.99 12.40 -18.81
C ASP A 247 8.75 11.53 -19.83
N SER A 248 10.09 11.57 -19.83
CA SER A 248 10.85 11.12 -21.00
C SER A 248 11.29 9.65 -20.97
N HIS A 249 11.40 9.07 -19.77
CA HIS A 249 11.71 7.66 -19.54
C HIS A 249 10.70 7.17 -18.52
N ASN A 250 9.62 6.51 -18.97
CA ASN A 250 8.53 5.97 -18.13
C ASN A 250 8.97 4.81 -17.19
N PHE A 251 10.23 4.80 -16.76
CA PHE A 251 10.91 3.74 -16.06
C PHE A 251 11.80 4.37 -14.98
N SER A 252 11.22 4.65 -13.81
CA SER A 252 11.99 5.18 -12.69
C SER A 252 12.27 4.08 -11.68
N ASP A 253 13.54 3.70 -11.53
CA ASP A 253 14.02 2.81 -10.44
C ASP A 253 14.22 3.62 -9.16
N LEU A 254 13.19 3.69 -8.34
CA LEU A 254 13.18 4.48 -7.11
C LEU A 254 13.60 3.62 -5.93
N GLN A 255 14.87 3.72 -5.53
CA GLN A 255 15.30 3.17 -4.25
C GLN A 255 14.73 4.03 -3.12
N ILE A 256 14.07 3.40 -2.15
CA ILE A 256 13.41 4.08 -1.04
C ILE A 256 13.87 3.46 0.27
N LEU A 257 14.52 4.25 1.11
CA LEU A 257 14.93 3.87 2.46
C LEU A 257 14.30 4.79 3.50
N LEU A 258 13.86 4.20 4.60
CA LEU A 258 13.25 4.88 5.74
C LEU A 258 14.09 4.60 6.99
N ASP A 259 14.30 5.62 7.82
CA ASP A 259 14.97 5.50 9.11
C ASP A 259 14.26 6.32 10.20
N GLY A 260 14.26 5.80 11.43
CA GLY A 260 13.49 6.35 12.55
C GLY A 260 12.01 5.93 12.58
N VAL A 261 11.57 5.12 11.60
CA VAL A 261 10.25 4.47 11.52
C VAL A 261 10.42 3.03 11.03
N PRO A 262 9.44 2.14 11.22
CA PRO A 262 9.50 0.78 10.67
C PRO A 262 9.76 0.80 9.16
N PRO A 263 10.82 0.13 8.65
CA PRO A 263 11.26 0.21 7.26
C PRO A 263 10.47 -0.74 6.36
N PHE A 264 9.14 -0.63 6.41
CA PHE A 264 8.21 -1.46 5.66
C PHE A 264 7.16 -0.62 4.95
N MET A 265 6.84 -0.99 3.72
CA MET A 265 5.79 -0.35 2.93
C MET A 265 4.74 -1.35 2.46
N ALA A 266 3.54 -0.86 2.16
CA ALA A 266 2.49 -1.62 1.48
C ALA A 266 1.74 -0.73 0.47
N PRO A 267 1.09 -1.30 -0.56
CA PRO A 267 0.27 -0.52 -1.49
C PRO A 267 -0.97 0.13 -0.86
N SER A 268 -1.37 -0.32 0.32
CA SER A 268 -2.49 0.25 1.09
C SER A 268 -2.23 0.12 2.60
N PRO A 269 -2.79 1.01 3.44
CA PRO A 269 -2.69 0.89 4.90
C PRO A 269 -3.24 -0.41 5.46
N GLU A 270 -4.32 -0.96 4.88
CA GLU A 270 -5.00 -2.17 5.37
C GLU A 270 -4.13 -3.43 5.25
N GLN A 271 -3.27 -3.46 4.22
CA GLN A 271 -2.32 -4.56 4.03
C GLN A 271 -1.12 -4.48 4.97
N TRP A 272 -0.85 -3.30 5.54
CA TRP A 272 0.34 -3.06 6.33
C TRP A 272 0.24 -3.73 7.71
N PHE A 273 1.35 -4.33 8.13
CA PHE A 273 1.56 -4.84 9.48
C PHE A 273 3.05 -4.74 9.82
N ASP A 274 3.40 -4.81 11.10
CA ASP A 274 4.78 -4.86 11.55
C ASP A 274 5.29 -6.31 11.56
N PRO A 275 6.25 -6.71 10.71
CA PRO A 275 6.81 -8.06 10.70
C PRO A 275 7.46 -8.49 12.01
N ALA A 276 7.95 -7.56 12.84
CA ALA A 276 8.57 -7.91 14.12
C ALA A 276 7.54 -8.41 15.15
N SER A 277 6.32 -7.87 15.11
CA SER A 277 5.24 -8.22 16.03
C SER A 277 4.15 -9.11 15.40
N GLY A 278 4.07 -9.15 14.07
CA GLY A 278 2.98 -9.80 13.33
C GLY A 278 1.63 -9.09 13.48
N ARG A 279 1.62 -7.84 13.93
CA ARG A 279 0.39 -7.10 14.25
C ARG A 279 0.23 -5.89 13.32
N PRO A 280 -1.01 -5.58 12.89
CA PRO A 280 -1.29 -4.25 12.36
C PRO A 280 -1.10 -3.20 13.47
N PRO A 281 -0.93 -1.91 13.09
CA PRO A 281 -0.95 -0.82 14.06
C PRO A 281 -2.26 -0.80 14.85
N ASP A 282 -2.19 -0.43 16.13
CA ASP A 282 -3.35 -0.19 17.00
C ASP A 282 -4.03 1.16 16.68
N ILE A 283 -4.33 1.39 15.40
CA ILE A 283 -5.17 2.51 14.95
C ILE A 283 -6.24 2.00 13.98
N VAL A 284 -7.41 2.65 14.01
CA VAL A 284 -8.34 2.50 12.89
C VAL A 284 -7.68 3.19 11.71
N VAL A 285 -7.41 2.44 10.63
CA VAL A 285 -6.83 2.96 9.38
C VAL A 285 -7.50 4.26 8.95
N TYR A 286 -8.80 4.37 9.25
CA TYR A 286 -9.65 5.51 9.05
C TYR A 286 -10.23 5.97 10.38
N ASP A 287 -9.71 7.05 10.94
CA ASP A 287 -10.25 7.65 12.16
C ASP A 287 -10.56 9.14 11.96
N ASN A 288 -11.55 9.65 12.70
CA ASN A 288 -11.96 11.05 12.64
C ASN A 288 -11.17 11.93 13.61
N SER A 289 -10.06 11.43 14.17
CA SER A 289 -9.30 12.23 15.12
C SER A 289 -8.52 13.31 14.37
N ALA A 290 -8.60 14.55 14.84
CA ALA A 290 -7.95 15.67 14.20
C ALA A 290 -6.42 15.47 14.15
N VAL A 291 -5.80 15.81 13.01
CA VAL A 291 -4.34 15.73 12.88
C VAL A 291 -3.68 16.96 13.52
N ARG A 292 -4.19 18.19 13.37
CA ARG A 292 -3.87 19.33 14.28
C ARG A 292 -4.70 20.56 13.90
N LEU A 293 -5.17 21.30 14.91
CA LEU A 293 -5.45 22.74 14.84
C LEU A 293 -4.14 23.45 15.19
N ARG A 294 -3.40 23.98 14.22
CA ARG A 294 -2.47 25.06 14.54
C ARG A 294 -2.92 26.32 13.84
N ASP A 295 -3.97 26.87 14.41
CA ASP A 295 -4.24 28.29 14.26
C ASP A 295 -3.05 29.01 14.88
N THR A 296 -2.35 29.80 14.07
CA THR A 296 -1.63 30.93 14.61
C THR A 296 -2.60 31.69 15.49
N LYS A 297 -2.21 31.96 16.73
CA LYS A 297 -2.99 32.87 17.56
C LYS A 297 -2.65 34.27 17.11
N ASN A 298 -3.66 35.11 16.90
CA ASN A 298 -3.41 36.53 16.71
C ASN A 298 -2.80 37.12 18.01
N GLU A 299 -2.42 38.39 17.97
CA GLU A 299 -1.85 39.09 19.14
C GLU A 299 -2.74 39.06 20.39
N LYS A 300 -4.04 38.69 20.25
CA LYS A 300 -5.02 38.55 21.34
C LYS A 300 -5.18 37.12 21.84
N GLY A 301 -4.44 36.16 21.30
CA GLY A 301 -4.53 34.75 21.69
C GLY A 301 -5.67 33.98 20.99
N GLU A 302 -6.34 34.58 20.01
CA GLU A 302 -7.47 33.98 19.28
C GLU A 302 -6.97 33.22 18.05
N PRO A 303 -7.55 32.05 17.71
CA PRO A 303 -7.19 31.33 16.49
C PRO A 303 -7.46 32.17 15.22
N VAL A 304 -6.46 32.30 14.34
CA VAL A 304 -6.50 33.09 13.09
C VAL A 304 -7.17 32.34 11.94
N SER A 305 -7.11 31.02 11.93
CA SER A 305 -7.87 30.17 11.02
C SER A 305 -9.02 29.52 11.78
N ARG A 306 -10.16 29.34 11.12
CA ARG A 306 -11.28 28.50 11.59
C ARG A 306 -11.30 27.18 10.81
N ASP A 307 -10.29 26.93 10.01
CA ASP A 307 -10.26 25.80 9.10
C ASP A 307 -9.90 24.57 9.92
N HIS A 308 -10.96 23.92 10.39
CA HIS A 308 -10.91 22.56 10.88
C HIS A 308 -10.47 21.70 9.71
N TYR A 309 -9.17 21.53 9.52
CA TYR A 309 -8.68 20.62 8.51
C TYR A 309 -9.10 19.21 8.91
N LEU A 310 -10.12 18.70 8.23
CA LEU A 310 -10.67 17.39 8.48
C LEU A 310 -9.88 16.41 7.63
N TRP A 311 -9.49 15.33 8.28
CA TRP A 311 -8.78 14.26 7.60
C TRP A 311 -9.67 13.70 6.47
N THR A 312 -9.21 13.80 5.23
CA THR A 312 -9.85 13.15 4.09
C THR A 312 -9.29 11.72 3.95
N PRO A 313 -10.15 10.68 3.97
CA PRO A 313 -9.73 9.27 3.83
C PRO A 313 -9.04 8.93 2.52
N VAL A 314 -8.99 9.88 1.58
CA VAL A 314 -8.51 9.67 0.23
C VAL A 314 -7.37 10.65 -0.01
N PRO A 315 -6.11 10.29 0.28
CA PRO A 315 -5.01 11.20 0.01
C PRO A 315 -4.93 11.54 -1.50
N PHE A 316 -5.59 10.78 -2.41
CA PHE A 316 -5.67 11.12 -3.85
C PHE A 316 -6.50 12.38 -4.11
N LEU A 317 -7.47 12.66 -3.23
CA LEU A 317 -8.27 13.87 -3.26
C LEU A 317 -7.58 15.03 -2.53
N GLY A 318 -6.30 14.89 -2.16
CA GLY A 318 -5.42 15.94 -1.64
C GLY A 318 -6.03 16.83 -0.54
N ASP A 319 -5.35 17.94 -0.27
CA ASP A 319 -5.84 18.98 0.63
C ASP A 319 -7.21 19.49 0.14
N GLU A 320 -8.12 19.73 1.08
CA GLU A 320 -9.48 20.23 0.85
C GLU A 320 -9.50 21.59 0.12
N ASP A 321 -8.35 22.29 0.13
CA ASP A 321 -8.22 23.57 -0.53
C ASP A 321 -8.25 23.52 -2.07
N TYR A 322 -7.88 22.42 -2.76
CA TYR A 322 -7.75 22.49 -4.24
C TYR A 322 -7.95 21.23 -5.11
N ASN A 323 -8.42 20.11 -4.58
CA ASN A 323 -8.42 18.84 -5.33
C ASN A 323 -9.84 18.26 -5.55
N GLY A 324 -10.76 19.11 -6.01
CA GLY A 324 -12.05 18.67 -6.54
C GLY A 324 -11.96 18.27 -8.02
N TRP A 325 -12.81 17.33 -8.44
CA TRP A 325 -13.05 17.12 -9.87
C TRP A 325 -13.66 18.38 -10.48
N ARG A 326 -12.95 19.03 -11.41
CA ARG A 326 -13.48 20.19 -12.13
C ARG A 326 -14.16 19.75 -13.42
N GLY A 327 -15.40 20.19 -13.61
CA GLY A 327 -16.19 19.91 -14.82
C GLY A 327 -16.87 18.53 -14.84
N PRO A 328 -17.61 18.21 -15.91
CA PRO A 328 -18.28 16.93 -16.07
C PRO A 328 -17.28 15.77 -16.05
N GLN A 329 -17.53 14.75 -15.23
CA GLN A 329 -16.72 13.54 -15.17
C GLN A 329 -17.57 12.33 -15.53
N THR A 330 -16.95 11.35 -16.19
CA THR A 330 -17.55 10.04 -16.43
C THR A 330 -16.72 9.00 -15.69
N ILE A 331 -17.35 8.30 -14.75
CA ILE A 331 -16.71 7.19 -14.03
C ILE A 331 -17.08 5.90 -14.78
N TYR A 332 -16.07 5.14 -15.16
CA TYR A 332 -16.24 3.80 -15.70
C TYR A 332 -15.82 2.78 -14.64
N TRP A 333 -16.66 1.79 -14.40
CA TRP A 333 -16.36 0.67 -13.50
C TRP A 333 -16.42 -0.65 -14.23
N SER A 334 -15.48 -1.53 -13.91
CA SER A 334 -15.45 -2.90 -14.40
C SER A 334 -16.00 -3.82 -13.31
N ASN A 335 -17.14 -4.46 -13.59
CA ASN A 335 -17.72 -5.51 -12.73
C ASN A 335 -17.73 -6.84 -13.49
N PRO A 336 -16.55 -7.45 -13.72
CA PRO A 336 -16.43 -8.66 -14.54
C PRO A 336 -17.09 -9.88 -13.89
N TYR A 337 -17.39 -9.81 -12.59
CA TYR A 337 -17.94 -10.91 -11.80
C TYR A 337 -19.41 -10.72 -11.41
N THR A 338 -20.10 -9.74 -12.01
CA THR A 338 -21.55 -9.48 -11.80
C THR A 338 -21.96 -9.39 -10.32
N LEU A 339 -21.07 -8.87 -9.48
CA LEU A 339 -21.36 -8.71 -8.06
C LEU A 339 -22.34 -7.54 -7.85
N PRO A 340 -23.24 -7.59 -6.84
CA PRO A 340 -24.02 -6.43 -6.45
C PRO A 340 -23.06 -5.29 -6.06
N GLY A 341 -23.12 -4.18 -6.80
CA GLY A 341 -22.34 -2.99 -6.53
C GLY A 341 -23.23 -1.86 -6.04
N GLU A 342 -22.84 -1.23 -4.94
CA GLU A 342 -23.44 0.03 -4.49
C GLU A 342 -22.39 1.13 -4.66
N LEU A 343 -22.73 2.18 -5.41
CA LEU A 343 -21.89 3.35 -5.58
C LEU A 343 -22.45 4.48 -4.72
N GLY A 344 -21.76 4.79 -3.62
CA GLY A 344 -22.00 6.01 -2.86
C GLY A 344 -21.17 7.16 -3.45
N ALA A 345 -21.84 8.22 -3.89
CA ALA A 345 -21.20 9.50 -4.17
C ALA A 345 -21.83 10.55 -3.25
N GLY A 346 -21.03 11.13 -2.37
CA GLY A 346 -21.47 12.19 -1.46
C GLY A 346 -20.49 13.36 -1.54
N PRO A 347 -20.97 14.61 -1.51
CA PRO A 347 -20.10 15.74 -1.24
C PRO A 347 -19.54 15.61 0.17
N TYR A 348 -18.27 15.96 0.36
CA TYR A 348 -17.79 16.31 1.68
C TYR A 348 -18.20 17.76 1.92
N THR A 349 -19.28 17.99 2.64
CA THR A 349 -19.56 19.28 3.25
C THR A 349 -18.83 19.31 4.57
N ALA A 350 -17.79 20.13 4.69
CA ALA A 350 -17.32 20.54 6.00
C ALA A 350 -18.49 21.29 6.65
N ASP A 351 -19.14 20.69 7.64
CA ASP A 351 -20.15 21.37 8.43
C ASP A 351 -19.48 22.51 9.22
N ASP A 352 -20.13 23.69 9.23
CA ASP A 352 -19.66 24.97 9.81
C ASP A 352 -19.22 24.89 11.29
#